data_AF-A0A7X8QH88-F1
#
_entry.id   AF-A0A7X8QH88-F1
#
_cell.length_a   1.000
_cell.length_b   1.000
_cell.length_c   1.000
_cell.angle_alpha   90.00
_cell.angle_beta   90.00
_cell.angle_gamma   90.00
#
_symmetry.space_group_name_H-M   'P 1'
#
loop_
_entity.id
_entity.type
_entity.pdbx_description
1 polymer ?
#
loop_
_entity_poly.entity_id
_entity_poly.type
_entity_poly.pdbx_seq_one_letter_code
_entity_poly.pdbx_strand_id
1 'polypeptide(L)'
;MKKKYIIIFLIILVVAGSLFYILNDASEEEEAVRSFYPDAKRVTLIKDINDDLYSSLYFPGVKRAYEVDGEVCAYVVSCVGYNGPIEVLAALDDDILIGIKVLSHEESPDYAEHIEYDYFLNRFKDLPINKYLNLVVLDKENPEDIIQVTGATISSQAVVNAVNAAIGSYMYRNNNIKMAKVPDVVPQETWQKDINSFAINWEGGSVRIDTEEIKEYEQVEMDVVLINTTGTETKMHVKGPTLRHVLEKEGIDLSEYAGIGVTGRDGYYTLIDREKLAVNDIILTWQVNRKNIKDEDKPVRLSVPLELGPYWVKMVTNIDLYKDISPKNIDKVHMFNPLTEDIEPYYYEYYGSKDKAFEVGKILRKFDEVDEKGFFTMAATDGLEKNETISLVRQRYFIKVEGDNAPMNISPNFKLGMNVKNMTHFSTTKDAVIFPEKMIEVVRTKSIEGNEGLLLEDVLLTAGMRWNEGIKFTAVSMDKEIDLSLEEMLNCYLIYKDGQASLYKDKEIMTDLIRIEKNET
;
A
#
# COMPACT_ATOMS: atom_id res chain seq x y z
N MET A 1 32.21 -6.16 -56.42
CA MET A 1 32.93 -5.38 -55.38
C MET A 1 31.99 -4.62 -54.43
N LYS A 2 31.03 -3.81 -54.91
CA LYS A 2 30.12 -3.01 -54.04
C LYS A 2 29.36 -3.78 -52.94
N LYS A 3 28.87 -5.00 -53.19
CA LYS A 3 28.17 -5.81 -52.17
C LYS A 3 29.06 -6.22 -50.98
N LYS A 4 30.37 -6.44 -51.19
CA LYS A 4 31.31 -6.79 -50.10
C LYS A 4 31.55 -5.60 -49.16
N TYR A 5 31.62 -4.38 -49.72
CA TYR A 5 31.80 -3.16 -48.93
C TYR A 5 30.56 -2.82 -48.08
N ILE A 6 29.35 -3.09 -48.59
CA ILE A 6 28.10 -2.88 -47.83
C ILE A 6 28.02 -3.85 -46.62
N ILE A 7 28.40 -5.11 -46.81
CA ILE A 7 28.42 -6.11 -45.73
C ILE A 7 29.46 -5.73 -44.66
N ILE A 8 30.66 -5.31 -45.07
CA ILE A 8 31.71 -4.86 -44.14
C ILE A 8 31.24 -3.62 -43.36
N PHE A 9 30.58 -2.67 -44.01
CA PHE A 9 30.06 -1.47 -43.36
C PHE A 9 28.95 -1.78 -42.33
N LEU A 10 28.05 -2.71 -42.65
CA LEU A 10 27.04 -3.21 -41.70
C LEU A 10 27.67 -3.90 -40.50
N ILE A 11 28.70 -4.72 -40.70
CA ILE A 11 29.43 -5.36 -39.59
C ILE A 11 30.10 -4.31 -38.72
N ILE A 12 30.74 -3.29 -39.31
CA ILE A 12 31.36 -2.18 -38.55
C ILE A 12 30.30 -1.41 -37.76
N LEU A 13 29.13 -1.14 -38.32
CA LEU A 13 28.04 -0.47 -37.60
C LEU A 13 27.52 -1.28 -36.43
N VAL A 14 27.36 -2.60 -36.59
CA VAL A 14 26.94 -3.49 -35.51
C VAL A 14 28.02 -3.54 -34.42
N VAL A 15 29.28 -3.71 -34.79
CA VAL A 15 30.40 -3.75 -33.83
C VAL A 15 30.56 -2.41 -33.11
N ALA A 16 30.47 -1.28 -33.83
CA ALA A 16 30.55 0.04 -33.23
C ALA A 16 29.35 0.34 -32.33
N GLY A 17 28.14 -0.08 -32.72
CA GLY A 17 26.93 0.04 -31.90
C GLY A 17 27.02 -0.79 -30.63
N SER A 18 27.48 -2.04 -30.72
CA SER A 18 27.72 -2.90 -29.54
C SER A 18 28.81 -2.33 -28.63
N LEU A 19 29.90 -1.81 -29.20
CA LEU A 19 30.99 -1.20 -28.42
C LEU A 19 30.53 0.08 -27.71
N PHE A 20 29.73 0.91 -28.39
CA PHE A 20 29.15 2.12 -27.82
C PHE A 20 28.19 1.80 -26.67
N TYR A 21 27.33 0.79 -26.84
CA TYR A 21 26.42 0.32 -25.79
C TYR A 21 27.19 -0.16 -24.55
N ILE A 22 28.22 -1.00 -24.73
CA ILE A 22 29.07 -1.50 -23.63
C ILE A 22 29.81 -0.36 -22.91
N LEU A 23 30.32 0.63 -23.66
CA LEU A 23 31.03 1.76 -23.08
C LEU A 23 30.09 2.71 -22.32
N ASN A 24 28.84 2.86 -22.79
CA ASN A 24 27.84 3.69 -22.12
C ASN A 24 27.39 3.06 -20.79
N ASP A 25 27.08 1.76 -20.81
CA ASP A 25 26.66 1.00 -19.63
C ASP A 25 27.73 0.99 -18.53
N ALA A 26 29.00 0.74 -18.91
CA ALA A 26 30.13 0.82 -17.98
C ALA A 26 30.35 2.23 -17.41
N SER A 27 29.98 3.28 -18.15
CA SER A 27 30.08 4.66 -17.68
C SER A 27 28.98 5.01 -16.67
N GLU A 28 27.75 4.54 -16.90
CA GLU A 28 26.62 4.76 -15.99
C GLU A 28 26.79 3.99 -14.67
N GLU A 29 27.33 2.77 -14.73
CA GLU A 29 27.67 2.00 -13.53
C GLU A 29 28.77 2.67 -12.71
N GLU A 30 29.85 3.15 -13.33
CA GLU A 30 30.92 3.86 -12.61
C GLU A 30 30.38 5.14 -11.94
N GLU A 31 29.49 5.88 -12.61
CA GLU A 31 28.82 7.05 -12.02
C GLU A 31 27.95 6.65 -10.82
N ALA A 32 27.20 5.54 -10.93
CA ALA A 32 26.42 5.01 -9.81
C ALA A 32 27.32 4.62 -8.62
N VAL A 33 28.47 4.00 -8.86
CA VAL A 33 29.46 3.70 -7.81
C VAL A 33 29.96 4.99 -7.16
N ARG A 34 30.35 5.99 -7.97
CA ARG A 34 30.83 7.29 -7.45
C ARG A 34 29.79 8.04 -6.62
N SER A 35 28.49 7.83 -6.88
CA SER A 35 27.45 8.44 -6.07
C SER A 35 27.43 7.95 -4.61
N PHE A 36 27.91 6.73 -4.35
CA PHE A 36 28.11 6.20 -2.99
C PHE A 36 29.46 6.56 -2.39
N TYR A 37 30.47 6.85 -3.21
CA TYR A 37 31.83 7.21 -2.77
C TYR A 37 32.26 8.58 -3.37
N PRO A 38 31.68 9.70 -2.91
CA PRO A 38 31.92 11.02 -3.52
C PRO A 38 33.38 11.49 -3.42
N ASP A 39 34.11 11.02 -2.41
CA ASP A 39 35.51 11.37 -2.17
C ASP A 39 36.51 10.41 -2.85
N ALA A 40 36.02 9.41 -3.59
CA ALA A 40 36.85 8.40 -4.24
C ALA A 40 37.78 9.00 -5.31
N LYS A 41 39.08 8.79 -5.15
CA LYS A 41 40.07 9.26 -6.14
C LYS A 41 40.12 8.36 -7.35
N ARG A 42 39.90 7.07 -7.18
CA ARG A 42 39.95 6.05 -8.23
C ARG A 42 38.87 5.00 -8.01
N VAL A 43 38.12 4.75 -9.07
CA VAL A 43 37.16 3.64 -9.19
C VAL A 43 37.63 2.77 -10.34
N THR A 44 37.69 1.46 -10.18
CA THR A 44 38.18 0.54 -11.21
C THR A 44 37.39 -0.76 -11.22
N LEU A 45 36.86 -1.13 -12.39
CA LEU A 45 36.18 -2.41 -12.59
C LEU A 45 37.16 -3.59 -12.49
N ILE A 46 36.85 -4.57 -11.66
CA ILE A 46 37.57 -5.83 -11.55
C ILE A 46 37.14 -6.76 -12.70
N LYS A 47 38.07 -7.08 -13.59
CA LYS A 47 37.79 -7.88 -14.80
C LYS A 47 37.66 -9.39 -14.53
N ASP A 48 38.30 -9.87 -13.48
CA ASP A 48 38.46 -11.31 -13.21
C ASP A 48 37.67 -11.73 -11.96
N ILE A 49 36.56 -11.06 -11.66
CA ILE A 49 35.75 -11.33 -10.46
C ILE A 49 35.23 -12.78 -10.42
N ASN A 50 34.99 -13.35 -11.60
CA ASN A 50 34.47 -14.71 -11.80
C ASN A 50 35.57 -15.79 -11.87
N ASP A 51 36.85 -15.42 -11.77
CA ASP A 51 37.95 -16.39 -11.76
C ASP A 51 38.15 -17.01 -10.37
N ASP A 52 37.58 -16.41 -9.32
CA ASP A 52 37.57 -16.98 -7.98
C ASP A 52 36.48 -18.05 -7.84
N LEU A 53 36.93 -19.31 -7.76
CA LEU A 53 36.05 -20.48 -7.69
C LEU A 53 35.11 -20.47 -6.47
N TYR A 54 35.52 -19.87 -5.35
CA TYR A 54 34.68 -19.81 -4.15
C TYR A 54 33.52 -18.83 -4.35
N SER A 55 33.81 -17.59 -4.76
CA SER A 55 32.82 -16.56 -5.09
C SER A 55 31.83 -17.05 -6.13
N SER A 56 32.29 -17.67 -7.23
CA SER A 56 31.38 -18.16 -8.27
C SER A 56 30.47 -19.31 -7.82
N LEU A 57 30.91 -20.15 -6.88
CA LEU A 57 30.11 -21.27 -6.37
C LEU A 57 29.11 -20.85 -5.28
N TYR A 58 29.53 -19.94 -4.40
CA TYR A 58 28.75 -19.51 -3.24
C TYR A 58 27.88 -18.29 -3.51
N PHE A 59 28.29 -17.42 -4.43
CA PHE A 59 27.61 -16.16 -4.77
C PHE A 59 27.46 -16.00 -6.30
N PRO A 60 26.81 -16.95 -7.00
CA PRO A 60 26.69 -16.96 -8.48
C PRO A 60 26.00 -15.72 -9.08
N GLY A 61 25.28 -14.96 -8.26
CA GLY A 61 24.62 -13.72 -8.68
C GLY A 61 25.59 -12.57 -8.93
N VAL A 62 26.79 -12.59 -8.34
CA VAL A 62 27.76 -11.50 -8.47
C VAL A 62 28.30 -11.49 -9.89
N LYS A 63 28.03 -10.41 -10.64
CA LYS A 63 28.44 -10.28 -12.04
C LYS A 63 29.68 -9.42 -12.19
N ARG A 64 29.75 -8.33 -11.42
CA ARG A 64 30.79 -7.30 -11.52
C ARG A 64 31.15 -6.80 -10.11
N ALA A 65 32.38 -6.33 -9.94
CA ALA A 65 32.80 -5.64 -8.72
C ALA A 65 33.75 -4.50 -9.04
N TYR A 66 33.74 -3.49 -8.19
CA TYR A 66 34.52 -2.27 -8.34
C TYR A 66 35.46 -2.11 -7.14
N GLU A 67 36.71 -1.84 -7.45
CA GLU A 67 37.71 -1.37 -6.50
C GLU A 67 37.62 0.16 -6.38
N VAL A 68 37.46 0.65 -5.16
CA VAL A 68 37.45 2.08 -4.82
C VAL A 68 38.64 2.34 -3.90
N ASP A 69 39.55 3.20 -4.36
CA ASP A 69 40.77 3.59 -3.62
C ASP A 69 41.64 2.45 -3.04
N GLY A 70 41.56 1.27 -3.65
CA GLY A 70 42.36 0.08 -3.31
C GLY A 70 41.58 -1.02 -2.60
N GLU A 71 40.27 -0.84 -2.38
CA GLU A 71 39.41 -1.83 -1.74
C GLU A 71 38.23 -2.23 -2.63
N VAL A 72 37.92 -3.53 -2.70
CA VAL A 72 36.80 -4.04 -3.51
C VAL A 72 35.52 -3.96 -2.68
N CYS A 73 34.76 -2.89 -2.88
CA CYS A 73 33.68 -2.50 -1.98
C CYS A 73 32.34 -2.20 -2.67
N ALA A 74 32.27 -2.21 -4.00
CA ALA A 74 31.03 -2.10 -4.76
C ALA A 74 30.79 -3.35 -5.62
N TYR A 75 29.59 -3.92 -5.57
CA TYR A 75 29.24 -5.16 -6.28
C TYR A 75 27.96 -4.98 -7.08
N VAL A 76 27.98 -5.37 -8.35
CA VAL A 76 26.77 -5.51 -9.15
C VAL A 76 26.36 -6.97 -9.18
N VAL A 77 25.17 -7.23 -8.67
CA VAL A 77 24.64 -8.56 -8.43
C VAL A 77 23.30 -8.70 -9.15
N SER A 78 23.18 -9.75 -9.96
CA SER A 78 21.96 -10.07 -10.69
C SER A 78 21.29 -11.28 -10.05
N CYS A 79 20.07 -11.08 -9.54
CA CYS A 79 19.23 -12.16 -9.04
C CYS A 79 17.89 -12.18 -9.79
N VAL A 80 17.30 -13.35 -9.94
CA VAL A 80 16.04 -13.53 -10.66
C VAL A 80 14.86 -13.21 -9.71
N GLY A 81 14.21 -12.07 -9.97
CA GLY A 81 12.94 -11.63 -9.39
C GLY A 81 11.75 -12.30 -10.06
N TYR A 82 10.53 -11.83 -9.80
CA TYR A 82 9.28 -12.49 -10.22
C TYR A 82 9.10 -12.61 -11.74
N ASN A 83 9.49 -11.62 -12.53
CA ASN A 83 9.34 -11.69 -13.99
C ASN A 83 10.66 -11.95 -14.71
N GLY A 84 11.78 -11.61 -14.07
CA GLY A 84 13.10 -11.73 -14.69
C GLY A 84 14.21 -11.21 -13.78
N PRO A 85 15.42 -11.02 -14.33
CA PRO A 85 16.56 -10.55 -13.55
C PRO A 85 16.35 -9.14 -13.00
N ILE A 86 16.87 -8.91 -11.79
CA ILE A 86 17.02 -7.61 -11.13
C ILE A 86 18.52 -7.45 -10.87
N GLU A 87 19.13 -6.42 -11.45
CA GLU A 87 20.53 -6.05 -11.19
C GLU A 87 20.59 -4.94 -10.13
N VAL A 88 21.29 -5.26 -9.04
CA VAL A 88 21.46 -4.37 -7.89
C VAL A 88 22.94 -4.06 -7.71
N LEU A 89 23.27 -2.77 -7.63
CA LEU A 89 24.54 -2.28 -7.13
C LEU A 89 24.44 -2.15 -5.61
N ALA A 90 25.31 -2.85 -4.88
CA ALA A 90 25.48 -2.70 -3.44
C ALA A 90 26.84 -2.05 -3.13
N ALA A 91 26.83 -1.02 -2.30
CA ALA A 91 28.02 -0.29 -1.85
C ALA A 91 28.28 -0.57 -0.36
N LEU A 92 29.47 -1.04 -0.03
CA LEU A 92 29.89 -1.44 1.30
C LEU A 92 31.12 -0.63 1.72
N ASP A 93 31.29 -0.42 3.01
CA ASP A 93 32.50 0.21 3.56
C ASP A 93 32.70 -0.32 4.98
N ASP A 94 33.92 -0.73 5.29
CA ASP A 94 34.26 -1.42 6.55
C ASP A 94 33.25 -2.52 6.95
N ASP A 95 32.46 -2.28 8.00
CA ASP A 95 31.48 -3.21 8.56
C ASP A 95 30.03 -2.81 8.26
N ILE A 96 29.81 -1.90 7.29
CA ILE A 96 28.49 -1.39 6.92
C ILE A 96 28.16 -1.53 5.43
N LEU A 97 26.87 -1.73 5.14
CA LEU A 97 26.26 -1.52 3.84
C LEU A 97 25.84 -0.05 3.77
N ILE A 98 26.52 0.75 2.94
CA ILE A 98 26.18 2.17 2.73
C ILE A 98 24.78 2.28 2.13
N GLY A 99 24.48 1.43 1.16
CA GLY A 99 23.18 1.38 0.50
C GLY A 99 23.24 0.60 -0.81
N ILE A 100 22.12 0.66 -1.53
CA ILE A 100 21.92 -0.07 -2.77
C ILE A 100 21.29 0.83 -3.84
N LYS A 101 21.46 0.45 -5.10
CA LYS A 101 20.76 1.02 -6.25
C LYS A 101 20.34 -0.10 -7.19
N VAL A 102 19.09 -0.08 -7.64
CA VAL A 102 18.65 -0.95 -8.75
C VAL A 102 19.14 -0.32 -10.05
N LEU A 103 19.90 -1.07 -10.83
CA LEU A 103 20.46 -0.62 -12.12
C LEU A 103 19.54 -0.96 -13.28
N SER A 104 18.99 -2.18 -13.24
CA SER A 104 18.04 -2.66 -14.24
C SER A 104 17.17 -3.76 -13.64
N HIS A 105 15.97 -3.94 -14.19
CA HIS A 105 15.13 -5.07 -13.84
C HIS A 105 14.16 -5.42 -14.98
N GLU A 106 13.68 -6.66 -14.98
CA GLU A 106 12.59 -7.13 -15.84
C GLU A 106 11.37 -7.46 -14.97
N GLU A 107 10.76 -6.45 -14.33
CA GLU A 107 9.60 -6.60 -13.43
C GLU A 107 8.34 -6.00 -14.07
N SER A 108 7.15 -6.40 -13.59
CA SER A 108 5.91 -5.78 -14.06
C SER A 108 5.92 -4.30 -13.67
N PRO A 109 5.39 -3.38 -14.49
CA PRO A 109 5.34 -1.95 -14.16
C PRO A 109 4.80 -1.67 -12.75
N ASP A 110 3.73 -2.36 -12.35
CA ASP A 110 3.10 -2.22 -11.03
C ASP A 110 4.01 -2.62 -9.85
N TYR A 111 5.04 -3.45 -10.06
CA TYR A 111 5.95 -3.94 -9.02
C TYR A 111 7.37 -3.36 -9.13
N ALA A 112 7.82 -3.10 -10.36
CA ALA A 112 9.02 -2.38 -10.73
C ALA A 112 9.14 -1.07 -9.94
N GLU A 113 8.06 -0.29 -9.94
CA GLU A 113 8.00 1.00 -9.24
C GLU A 113 8.34 0.84 -7.75
N HIS A 114 7.90 -0.23 -7.09
CA HIS A 114 8.08 -0.37 -5.65
C HIS A 114 9.50 -0.75 -5.21
N ILE A 115 10.23 -1.51 -6.02
CA ILE A 115 11.59 -1.93 -5.68
C ILE A 115 12.65 -0.89 -6.06
N GLU A 116 12.32 0.07 -6.93
CA GLU A 116 13.21 1.18 -7.30
C GLU A 116 13.05 2.43 -6.41
N TYR A 117 11.94 2.57 -5.68
CA TYR A 117 11.73 3.76 -4.84
C TYR A 117 12.59 3.78 -3.59
N ASP A 118 13.00 5.01 -3.22
CA ASP A 118 13.75 5.31 -1.99
C ASP A 118 13.14 4.68 -0.74
N TYR A 119 11.81 4.56 -0.64
CA TYR A 119 11.15 3.92 0.51
C TYR A 119 11.65 2.48 0.76
N PHE A 120 11.88 1.70 -0.29
CA PHE A 120 12.41 0.35 -0.17
C PHE A 120 13.94 0.37 -0.10
N LEU A 121 14.61 1.13 -0.96
CA LEU A 121 16.08 1.19 -1.01
C LEU A 121 16.70 1.74 0.30
N ASN A 122 16.04 2.70 0.95
CA ASN A 122 16.49 3.26 2.23
C ASN A 122 16.50 2.23 3.37
N ARG A 123 15.78 1.10 3.24
CA ARG A 123 15.81 0.02 4.23
C ARG A 123 17.18 -0.65 4.33
N PHE A 124 18.01 -0.49 3.30
CA PHE A 124 19.34 -1.09 3.19
C PHE A 124 20.47 -0.12 3.57
N LYS A 125 20.15 1.12 3.97
CA LYS A 125 21.17 2.11 4.34
C LYS A 125 21.73 1.86 5.73
N ASP A 126 23.03 2.04 5.85
CA ASP A 126 23.80 1.99 7.10
C ASP A 126 23.57 0.71 7.93
N LEU A 127 23.39 -0.43 7.24
CA LEU A 127 23.15 -1.70 7.90
C LEU A 127 24.44 -2.45 8.23
N PRO A 128 24.55 -3.10 9.40
CA PRO A 128 25.70 -3.92 9.72
C PRO A 128 25.75 -5.16 8.82
N ILE A 129 26.94 -5.51 8.32
CA ILE A 129 27.13 -6.65 7.40
C ILE A 129 27.70 -7.90 8.06
N ASN A 130 27.79 -7.91 9.39
CA ASN A 130 28.25 -9.06 10.18
C ASN A 130 27.30 -10.27 10.12
N LYS A 131 26.10 -10.09 9.58
CA LYS A 131 25.10 -11.11 9.29
C LYS A 131 24.44 -10.84 7.93
N TYR A 132 23.74 -11.85 7.43
CA TYR A 132 22.83 -11.63 6.31
C TYR A 132 21.54 -10.95 6.73
N LEU A 133 20.98 -10.22 5.78
CA LEU A 133 19.69 -9.58 5.87
C LEU A 133 18.58 -10.63 5.73
N ASN A 134 17.49 -10.45 6.48
CA ASN A 134 16.31 -11.31 6.41
C ASN A 134 15.14 -10.53 5.83
N LEU A 135 14.36 -11.17 4.95
CA LEU A 135 13.10 -10.58 4.49
C LEU A 135 11.98 -10.91 5.49
N VAL A 136 11.25 -9.89 5.95
CA VAL A 136 10.12 -10.02 6.88
C VAL A 136 8.86 -9.37 6.30
N VAL A 137 7.68 -9.81 6.75
CA VAL A 137 6.41 -9.45 6.10
C VAL A 137 5.90 -8.07 6.53
N LEU A 138 5.84 -7.81 7.84
CA LEU A 138 5.17 -6.61 8.37
C LEU A 138 6.10 -5.79 9.27
N ASP A 139 6.74 -6.44 10.25
CA ASP A 139 7.50 -5.74 11.29
C ASP A 139 8.96 -6.14 11.31
N LYS A 140 9.81 -5.16 11.64
CA LYS A 140 11.24 -5.32 11.86
C LYS A 140 11.47 -5.72 13.32
N GLU A 141 11.88 -6.96 13.56
CA GLU A 141 12.22 -7.45 14.91
C GLU A 141 13.72 -7.30 15.22
N ASN A 142 14.55 -7.43 14.18
CA ASN A 142 16.01 -7.39 14.28
C ASN A 142 16.61 -6.33 13.33
N PRO A 143 17.80 -5.79 13.62
CA PRO A 143 18.48 -4.82 12.74
C PRO A 143 18.67 -5.29 11.29
N GLU A 144 18.88 -6.59 11.10
CA GLU A 144 19.05 -7.24 9.79
C GLU A 144 17.74 -7.47 9.02
N ASP A 145 16.59 -7.23 9.64
CA ASP A 145 15.31 -7.47 8.99
C ASP A 145 14.95 -6.32 8.03
N ILE A 146 14.59 -6.73 6.82
CA ILE A 146 14.11 -5.90 5.72
C ILE A 146 12.64 -6.24 5.52
N ILE A 147 11.77 -5.29 5.81
CA ILE A 147 10.35 -5.45 5.51
C ILE A 147 10.21 -5.60 3.99
N GLN A 148 9.35 -6.49 3.53
CA GLN A 148 9.10 -6.69 2.10
C GLN A 148 8.24 -5.55 1.53
N VAL A 149 8.19 -5.49 0.20
CA VAL A 149 7.13 -4.75 -0.50
C VAL A 149 5.89 -5.63 -0.54
N THR A 150 4.77 -5.11 -0.04
CA THR A 150 3.47 -5.79 -0.08
C THR A 150 3.12 -6.18 -1.52
N GLY A 151 2.85 -7.45 -1.77
CA GLY A 151 2.51 -7.97 -3.10
C GLY A 151 3.71 -8.25 -4.02
N ALA A 152 4.94 -7.94 -3.60
CA ALA A 152 6.16 -8.20 -4.37
C ALA A 152 7.19 -9.00 -3.57
N THR A 153 6.76 -10.10 -2.94
CA THR A 153 7.59 -10.98 -2.09
C THR A 153 8.82 -11.48 -2.85
N ILE A 154 8.64 -12.01 -4.06
CA ILE A 154 9.72 -12.62 -4.85
C ILE A 154 10.74 -11.58 -5.30
N SER A 155 10.26 -10.44 -5.79
CA SER A 155 11.13 -9.34 -6.24
C SER A 155 11.87 -8.72 -5.04
N SER A 156 11.21 -8.57 -3.88
CA SER A 156 11.85 -8.15 -2.62
C SER A 156 12.93 -9.13 -2.18
N GLN A 157 12.64 -10.44 -2.23
CA GLN A 157 13.59 -11.49 -1.87
C GLN A 157 14.78 -11.54 -2.82
N ALA A 158 14.57 -11.31 -4.12
CA ALA A 158 15.64 -11.24 -5.10
C ALA A 158 16.60 -10.07 -4.81
N VAL A 159 16.08 -8.89 -4.42
CA VAL A 159 16.92 -7.77 -3.97
C VAL A 159 17.69 -8.12 -2.70
N VAL A 160 17.03 -8.70 -1.68
CA VAL A 160 17.72 -9.15 -0.44
C VAL A 160 18.81 -10.17 -0.73
N ASN A 161 18.55 -11.14 -1.63
CA ASN A 161 19.55 -12.11 -2.06
C ASN A 161 20.73 -11.44 -2.79
N ALA A 162 20.46 -10.46 -3.65
CA ALA A 162 21.50 -9.71 -4.36
C ALA A 162 22.44 -9.01 -3.36
N VAL A 163 21.86 -8.36 -2.34
CA VAL A 163 22.63 -7.70 -1.28
C VAL A 163 23.41 -8.70 -0.42
N ASN A 164 22.79 -9.82 -0.02
CA ASN A 164 23.47 -10.85 0.77
C ASN A 164 24.63 -11.50 -0.01
N ALA A 165 24.49 -11.68 -1.33
CA ALA A 165 25.58 -12.16 -2.17
C ALA A 165 26.74 -11.14 -2.29
N ALA A 166 26.44 -9.84 -2.31
CA ALA A 166 27.44 -8.79 -2.23
C ALA A 166 28.17 -8.80 -0.87
N ILE A 167 27.43 -8.84 0.24
CA ILE A 167 27.98 -8.95 1.61
C ILE A 167 28.89 -10.18 1.73
N GLY A 168 28.44 -11.34 1.26
CA GLY A 168 29.23 -12.57 1.30
C GLY A 168 30.53 -12.47 0.50
N SER A 169 30.50 -11.80 -0.65
CA SER A 169 31.68 -11.60 -1.48
C SER A 169 32.65 -10.59 -0.88
N TYR A 170 32.15 -9.50 -0.31
CA TYR A 170 32.94 -8.51 0.42
C TYR A 170 33.65 -9.13 1.63
N MET A 171 32.89 -9.86 2.47
CA MET A 171 33.43 -10.55 3.65
C MET A 171 34.51 -11.58 3.29
N TYR A 172 34.34 -12.31 2.20
CA TYR A 172 35.35 -13.25 1.74
C TYR A 172 36.60 -12.54 1.22
N ARG A 173 36.46 -11.46 0.44
CA ARG A 173 37.61 -10.80 -0.22
C ARG A 173 38.41 -9.92 0.72
N ASN A 174 37.75 -9.12 1.54
CA ASN A 174 38.41 -8.11 2.37
C ASN A 174 38.71 -8.64 3.77
N ASN A 175 37.84 -9.51 4.30
CA ASN A 175 37.93 -10.01 5.68
C ASN A 175 38.32 -11.50 5.77
N ASN A 176 38.42 -12.21 4.64
CA ASN A 176 38.69 -13.65 4.56
C ASN A 176 37.68 -14.51 5.37
N ILE A 177 36.44 -14.04 5.47
CA ILE A 177 35.33 -14.71 6.18
C ILE A 177 34.45 -15.42 5.15
N LYS A 178 34.25 -16.73 5.34
CA LYS A 178 33.37 -17.54 4.50
C LYS A 178 31.95 -17.53 5.04
N MET A 179 31.02 -16.99 4.25
CA MET A 179 29.59 -16.97 4.58
C MET A 179 28.81 -18.07 3.83
N ALA A 180 27.57 -18.32 4.25
CA ALA A 180 26.69 -19.31 3.65
C ALA A 180 26.38 -18.98 2.18
N LYS A 181 26.11 -20.01 1.36
CA LYS A 181 25.77 -19.83 -0.05
C LYS A 181 24.49 -19.02 -0.23
N VAL A 182 24.50 -18.06 -1.17
CA VAL A 182 23.33 -17.27 -1.56
C VAL A 182 22.99 -17.56 -3.03
N PRO A 183 21.83 -18.17 -3.34
CA PRO A 183 21.45 -18.45 -4.71
C PRO A 183 21.07 -17.16 -5.45
N ASP A 184 21.31 -17.14 -6.77
CA ASP A 184 20.92 -16.07 -7.68
C ASP A 184 19.48 -16.21 -8.19
N VAL A 185 18.82 -17.33 -7.87
CA VAL A 185 17.41 -17.57 -8.13
C VAL A 185 16.68 -17.76 -6.82
N VAL A 186 15.54 -17.08 -6.66
CA VAL A 186 14.63 -17.39 -5.55
C VAL A 186 14.07 -18.80 -5.82
N PRO A 187 14.19 -19.79 -4.91
CA PRO A 187 13.78 -21.17 -5.18
C PRO A 187 12.31 -21.27 -5.62
N GLN A 188 12.01 -22.11 -6.63
CA GLN A 188 10.66 -22.27 -7.21
C GLN A 188 9.56 -22.64 -6.19
N GLU A 189 9.93 -23.21 -5.06
CA GLU A 189 9.04 -23.47 -3.91
C GLU A 189 8.44 -22.17 -3.32
N THR A 190 9.11 -21.03 -3.52
CA THR A 190 8.64 -19.68 -3.16
C THR A 190 7.73 -19.12 -4.27
N TRP A 191 8.01 -19.44 -5.53
CA TRP A 191 7.30 -18.93 -6.72
C TRP A 191 5.91 -19.54 -6.92
N GLN A 192 5.75 -20.84 -6.66
CA GLN A 192 4.43 -21.49 -6.76
C GLN A 192 3.49 -21.10 -5.62
N LYS A 193 4.03 -20.53 -4.52
CA LYS A 193 3.24 -20.11 -3.37
C LYS A 193 2.48 -18.80 -3.62
N ASP A 194 3.00 -17.75 -4.25
CA ASP A 194 2.27 -16.47 -4.23
C ASP A 194 0.99 -16.37 -5.09
N ILE A 195 0.88 -17.10 -6.20
CA ILE A 195 -0.33 -17.07 -7.06
C ILE A 195 -1.36 -18.13 -6.63
N ASN A 196 -0.87 -19.28 -6.16
CA ASN A 196 -1.69 -20.43 -5.82
C ASN A 196 -1.79 -20.66 -4.31
N SER A 197 -1.37 -19.71 -3.47
CA SER A 197 -1.64 -19.76 -2.04
C SER A 197 -1.84 -18.37 -1.46
N PHE A 198 -2.54 -18.32 -0.34
CA PHE A 198 -2.82 -17.10 0.41
C PHE A 198 -2.45 -17.32 1.87
N ALA A 199 -2.18 -16.24 2.59
CA ALA A 199 -1.91 -16.28 4.02
C ALA A 199 -3.14 -15.87 4.82
N ILE A 200 -3.31 -16.49 5.99
CA ILE A 200 -4.20 -16.03 7.04
C ILE A 200 -3.30 -15.68 8.22
N ASN A 201 -3.31 -14.43 8.66
CA ASN A 201 -2.41 -13.89 9.68
C ASN A 201 -3.19 -13.51 10.93
N TRP A 202 -2.62 -13.79 12.10
CA TRP A 202 -3.13 -13.34 13.40
C TRP A 202 -1.96 -12.91 14.29
N GLU A 203 -2.27 -12.35 15.45
CA GLU A 203 -1.24 -11.94 16.40
C GLU A 203 -0.41 -13.15 16.87
N GLY A 204 0.88 -13.16 16.52
CA GLY A 204 1.81 -14.22 16.91
C GLY A 204 1.78 -15.47 16.03
N GLY A 205 1.09 -15.47 14.89
CA GLY A 205 1.10 -16.62 13.98
C GLY A 205 0.49 -16.36 12.60
N SER A 206 0.74 -17.30 11.70
CA SER A 206 0.10 -17.33 10.38
C SER A 206 0.02 -18.75 9.85
N VAL A 207 -0.96 -18.99 8.99
CA VAL A 207 -1.03 -20.19 8.16
C VAL A 207 -1.07 -19.78 6.70
N ARG A 208 -0.41 -20.56 5.85
CA ARG A 208 -0.40 -20.33 4.41
C ARG A 208 -0.98 -21.53 3.71
N ILE A 209 -2.02 -21.31 2.92
CA ILE A 209 -2.85 -22.38 2.34
C ILE A 209 -2.83 -22.27 0.83
N ASP A 210 -2.46 -23.36 0.16
CA ASP A 210 -2.44 -23.43 -1.29
C ASP A 210 -3.73 -24.00 -1.93
N THR A 211 -3.82 -23.94 -3.26
CA THR A 211 -5.00 -24.38 -4.03
C THR A 211 -5.30 -25.87 -3.92
N GLU A 212 -4.33 -26.70 -3.51
CA GLU A 212 -4.56 -28.11 -3.25
C GLU A 212 -4.90 -28.35 -1.77
N GLU A 213 -4.15 -27.73 -0.86
CA GLU A 213 -4.37 -27.83 0.58
C GLU A 213 -5.78 -27.35 0.99
N ILE A 214 -6.28 -26.27 0.36
CA ILE A 214 -7.63 -25.74 0.65
C ILE A 214 -8.75 -26.78 0.46
N LYS A 215 -8.52 -27.80 -0.39
CA LYS A 215 -9.48 -28.86 -0.69
C LYS A 215 -9.50 -29.95 0.39
N GLU A 216 -8.50 -30.00 1.25
CA GLU A 216 -8.37 -30.99 2.34
C GLU A 216 -9.15 -30.60 3.61
N TYR A 217 -9.55 -29.33 3.72
CA TYR A 217 -10.46 -28.86 4.77
C TYR A 217 -11.89 -29.37 4.55
N GLU A 218 -12.72 -29.34 5.59
CA GLU A 218 -14.14 -29.66 5.45
C GLU A 218 -14.80 -28.65 4.50
N GLN A 219 -15.41 -29.17 3.43
CA GLN A 219 -15.95 -28.35 2.35
C GLN A 219 -17.44 -28.09 2.58
N VAL A 220 -17.87 -26.84 2.40
CA VAL A 220 -19.29 -26.49 2.24
C VAL A 220 -19.62 -26.30 0.77
N GLU A 221 -20.82 -26.71 0.37
CA GLU A 221 -21.42 -26.42 -0.93
C GLU A 221 -22.74 -25.68 -0.70
N MET A 222 -22.88 -24.48 -1.27
CA MET A 222 -24.10 -23.70 -1.08
C MET A 222 -24.45 -22.80 -2.26
N ASP A 223 -25.75 -22.57 -2.44
CA ASP A 223 -26.27 -21.57 -3.35
C ASP A 223 -26.22 -20.19 -2.69
N VAL A 224 -25.57 -19.23 -3.34
CA VAL A 224 -25.39 -17.87 -2.85
C VAL A 224 -25.79 -16.85 -3.91
N VAL A 225 -26.14 -15.65 -3.45
CA VAL A 225 -26.54 -14.54 -4.30
C VAL A 225 -25.53 -13.41 -4.14
N LEU A 226 -24.80 -13.10 -5.20
CA LEU A 226 -23.97 -11.90 -5.28
C LEU A 226 -24.86 -10.72 -5.66
N ILE A 227 -24.97 -9.74 -4.77
CA ILE A 227 -25.66 -8.48 -5.03
C ILE A 227 -24.62 -7.50 -5.59
N ASN A 228 -24.70 -7.21 -6.89
CA ASN A 228 -23.81 -6.23 -7.52
C ASN A 228 -24.16 -4.81 -7.05
N THR A 229 -23.19 -3.90 -7.14
CA THR A 229 -23.40 -2.48 -6.80
C THR A 229 -24.45 -1.79 -7.67
N THR A 230 -24.80 -2.37 -8.82
CA THR A 230 -25.91 -1.93 -9.68
C THR A 230 -27.29 -2.42 -9.23
N GLY A 231 -27.36 -3.17 -8.12
CA GLY A 231 -28.57 -3.81 -7.62
C GLY A 231 -28.97 -5.10 -8.37
N THR A 232 -28.17 -5.54 -9.34
CA THR A 232 -28.42 -6.81 -10.03
C THR A 232 -27.94 -7.99 -9.20
N GLU A 233 -28.76 -9.03 -9.13
CA GLU A 233 -28.43 -10.25 -8.40
C GLU A 233 -27.83 -11.32 -9.33
N THR A 234 -26.73 -11.92 -8.93
CA THR A 234 -26.10 -13.06 -9.63
C THR A 234 -26.11 -14.28 -8.73
N LYS A 235 -26.93 -15.27 -9.09
CA LYS A 235 -26.99 -16.56 -8.39
C LYS A 235 -25.80 -17.43 -8.79
N MET A 236 -25.17 -18.06 -7.81
CA MET A 236 -24.08 -18.99 -8.04
C MET A 236 -24.06 -20.10 -6.99
N HIS A 237 -23.55 -21.25 -7.38
CA HIS A 237 -23.32 -22.38 -6.48
C HIS A 237 -21.83 -22.44 -6.14
N VAL A 238 -21.45 -22.20 -4.88
CA VAL A 238 -20.05 -22.09 -4.45
C VAL A 238 -19.62 -23.31 -3.65
N LYS A 239 -18.33 -23.65 -3.74
CA LYS A 239 -17.68 -24.66 -2.92
C LYS A 239 -16.34 -24.16 -2.38
N GLY A 240 -16.13 -24.42 -1.10
CA GLY A 240 -14.90 -24.11 -0.35
C GLY A 240 -15.09 -24.41 1.13
N PRO A 241 -14.03 -24.44 1.94
CA PRO A 241 -14.18 -24.45 3.40
C PRO A 241 -14.63 -23.09 3.91
N THR A 242 -15.24 -23.07 5.11
CA THR A 242 -15.47 -21.80 5.81
C THR A 242 -14.18 -21.33 6.46
N LEU A 243 -13.97 -20.01 6.53
CA LEU A 243 -12.84 -19.41 7.23
C LEU A 243 -12.79 -19.86 8.69
N ARG A 244 -13.96 -19.97 9.34
CA ARG A 244 -14.09 -20.45 10.72
C ARG A 244 -13.52 -21.87 10.87
N HIS A 245 -13.89 -22.80 9.99
CA HIS A 245 -13.39 -24.17 10.06
C HIS A 245 -11.88 -24.26 9.80
N VAL A 246 -11.35 -23.42 8.90
CA VAL A 246 -9.90 -23.33 8.69
C VAL A 246 -9.19 -22.86 9.96
N LEU A 247 -9.69 -21.79 10.59
CA LEU A 247 -9.11 -21.23 11.82
C LEU A 247 -9.22 -22.18 13.03
N GLU A 248 -10.31 -22.92 13.15
CA GLU A 248 -10.51 -23.91 14.22
C GLU A 248 -9.43 -24.99 14.21
N LYS A 249 -8.91 -25.39 13.04
CA LYS A 249 -7.79 -26.34 12.93
C LYS A 249 -6.48 -25.77 13.50
N GLU A 250 -6.31 -24.45 13.43
CA GLU A 250 -5.18 -23.74 14.01
C GLU A 250 -5.41 -23.38 15.49
N GLY A 251 -6.54 -23.80 16.07
CA GLY A 251 -6.91 -23.50 17.46
C GLY A 251 -7.38 -22.05 17.67
N ILE A 252 -7.82 -21.37 16.61
CA ILE A 252 -8.25 -19.98 16.63
C ILE A 252 -9.77 -19.89 16.60
N ASP A 253 -10.37 -19.22 17.58
CA ASP A 253 -11.80 -18.89 17.59
C ASP A 253 -12.03 -17.50 16.97
N LEU A 254 -12.60 -17.49 15.76
CA LEU A 254 -12.91 -16.26 15.02
C LEU A 254 -13.86 -15.31 15.78
N SER A 255 -14.66 -15.81 16.73
CA SER A 255 -15.58 -14.97 17.52
C SER A 255 -14.87 -14.03 18.51
N GLU A 256 -13.61 -14.32 18.84
CA GLU A 256 -12.79 -13.46 19.71
C GLU A 256 -12.28 -12.21 18.99
N TYR A 257 -12.36 -12.17 17.65
CA TYR A 257 -11.81 -11.10 16.83
C TYR A 257 -12.83 -9.99 16.56
N ALA A 258 -12.35 -8.76 16.43
CA ALA A 258 -13.14 -7.57 16.11
C ALA A 258 -13.46 -7.48 14.60
N GLY A 259 -12.68 -8.13 13.75
CA GLY A 259 -12.92 -8.21 12.32
C GLY A 259 -11.78 -8.90 11.57
N ILE A 260 -11.91 -8.98 10.25
CA ILE A 260 -10.84 -9.42 9.35
C ILE A 260 -10.63 -8.42 8.21
N GLY A 261 -9.38 -8.26 7.80
CA GLY A 261 -9.00 -7.54 6.59
C GLY A 261 -8.70 -8.52 5.48
N VAL A 262 -9.31 -8.36 4.31
CA VAL A 262 -9.08 -9.25 3.16
C VAL A 262 -8.48 -8.45 2.02
N THR A 263 -7.31 -8.88 1.56
CA THR A 263 -6.57 -8.24 0.48
C THR A 263 -6.56 -9.14 -0.75
N GLY A 264 -6.92 -8.58 -1.90
CA GLY A 264 -6.75 -9.20 -3.21
C GLY A 264 -5.39 -8.85 -3.83
N ARG A 265 -4.91 -9.69 -4.75
CA ARG A 265 -3.66 -9.45 -5.50
C ARG A 265 -3.65 -8.14 -6.30
N ASP A 266 -4.82 -7.59 -6.60
CA ASP A 266 -4.95 -6.29 -7.27
C ASP A 266 -5.00 -5.09 -6.31
N GLY A 267 -4.60 -5.29 -5.05
CA GLY A 267 -4.56 -4.25 -4.03
C GLY A 267 -5.93 -3.89 -3.46
N TYR A 268 -7.00 -4.58 -3.88
CA TYR A 268 -8.31 -4.37 -3.29
C TYR A 268 -8.33 -4.85 -1.84
N TYR A 269 -8.67 -3.94 -0.93
CA TYR A 269 -8.84 -4.23 0.49
C TYR A 269 -10.31 -4.08 0.89
N THR A 270 -10.77 -4.95 1.78
CA THR A 270 -12.03 -4.77 2.49
C THR A 270 -11.90 -5.24 3.94
N LEU A 271 -12.55 -4.52 4.85
CA LEU A 271 -12.71 -4.94 6.24
C LEU A 271 -14.09 -5.57 6.42
N ILE A 272 -14.12 -6.76 7.01
CA ILE A 272 -15.35 -7.42 7.46
C ILE A 272 -15.35 -7.40 8.99
N ASP A 273 -16.22 -6.58 9.56
CA ASP A 273 -16.36 -6.40 11.01
C ASP A 273 -17.03 -7.60 11.69
N ARG A 274 -16.96 -7.60 13.03
CA ARG A 274 -17.57 -8.63 13.89
C ARG A 274 -19.07 -8.83 13.62
N GLU A 275 -19.83 -7.78 13.32
CA GLU A 275 -21.27 -7.90 13.09
C GLU A 275 -21.55 -8.76 11.85
N LYS A 276 -20.81 -8.50 10.76
CA LYS A 276 -20.90 -9.31 9.53
C LYS A 276 -20.38 -10.73 9.73
N LEU A 277 -19.28 -10.90 10.50
CA LEU A 277 -18.72 -12.21 10.84
C LEU A 277 -19.65 -13.06 11.73
N ALA A 278 -20.52 -12.43 12.50
CA ALA A 278 -21.49 -13.13 13.35
C ALA A 278 -22.70 -13.64 12.56
N VAL A 279 -23.05 -12.96 11.46
CA VAL A 279 -24.21 -13.30 10.63
C VAL A 279 -23.85 -14.25 9.48
N ASN A 280 -22.66 -14.09 8.90
CA ASN A 280 -22.30 -14.78 7.66
C ASN A 280 -21.14 -15.77 7.85
N ASP A 281 -21.31 -16.97 7.30
CA ASP A 281 -20.18 -17.85 7.05
C ASP A 281 -19.37 -17.31 5.87
N ILE A 282 -18.10 -17.00 6.14
CA ILE A 282 -17.15 -16.61 5.10
C ILE A 282 -16.62 -17.87 4.44
N ILE A 283 -16.84 -18.01 3.13
CA ILE A 283 -16.41 -19.18 2.36
C ILE A 283 -15.19 -18.83 1.53
N LEU A 284 -14.14 -19.65 1.67
CA LEU A 284 -12.92 -19.58 0.88
C LEU A 284 -13.12 -20.38 -0.40
N THR A 285 -13.83 -19.76 -1.35
CA THR A 285 -14.36 -20.41 -2.54
C THR A 285 -13.26 -20.70 -3.57
N TRP A 286 -13.06 -21.97 -3.90
CA TRP A 286 -12.20 -22.43 -4.99
C TRP A 286 -13.00 -23.02 -6.16
N GLN A 287 -14.32 -23.24 -6.01
CA GLN A 287 -15.21 -23.68 -7.08
C GLN A 287 -16.48 -22.81 -7.17
N VAL A 288 -16.87 -22.45 -8.39
CA VAL A 288 -18.13 -21.75 -8.69
C VAL A 288 -18.86 -22.49 -9.81
N ASN A 289 -20.15 -22.77 -9.61
CA ASN A 289 -21.02 -23.50 -10.54
C ASN A 289 -20.38 -24.82 -11.01
N ARG A 290 -19.83 -25.58 -10.05
CA ARG A 290 -19.16 -26.88 -10.25
C ARG A 290 -17.91 -26.84 -11.15
N LYS A 291 -17.36 -25.65 -11.38
CA LYS A 291 -16.10 -25.44 -12.09
C LYS A 291 -15.12 -24.73 -11.18
N ASN A 292 -13.85 -25.12 -11.23
CA ASN A 292 -12.81 -24.40 -10.50
C ASN A 292 -12.87 -22.92 -10.90
N ILE A 293 -12.56 -22.05 -9.95
CA ILE A 293 -12.40 -20.63 -10.24
C ILE A 293 -11.35 -20.44 -11.34
N LYS A 294 -11.47 -19.34 -12.08
CA LYS A 294 -10.54 -19.05 -13.17
C LYS A 294 -9.13 -18.87 -12.61
N ASP A 295 -8.11 -19.14 -13.42
CA ASP A 295 -6.71 -18.96 -13.03
C ASP A 295 -6.40 -17.52 -12.60
N GLU A 296 -7.04 -16.53 -13.24
CA GLU A 296 -6.92 -15.12 -12.83
C GLU A 296 -7.46 -14.86 -11.42
N ASP A 297 -8.47 -15.60 -10.96
CA ASP A 297 -9.14 -15.42 -9.66
C ASP A 297 -8.48 -16.23 -8.52
N LYS A 298 -7.47 -17.06 -8.84
CA LYS A 298 -6.70 -17.85 -7.86
C LYS A 298 -5.93 -16.95 -6.87
N PRO A 299 -5.67 -17.46 -5.65
CA PRO A 299 -5.86 -18.84 -5.19
C PRO A 299 -7.29 -19.19 -4.76
N VAL A 300 -7.99 -18.24 -4.15
CA VAL A 300 -9.39 -18.35 -3.75
C VAL A 300 -10.10 -17.02 -3.97
N ARG A 301 -11.43 -17.06 -3.99
CA ARG A 301 -12.27 -15.88 -3.84
C ARG A 301 -13.10 -15.99 -2.56
N LEU A 302 -13.38 -14.86 -1.93
CA LEU A 302 -14.32 -14.78 -0.83
C LEU A 302 -15.75 -14.89 -1.35
N SER A 303 -16.58 -15.65 -0.65
CA SER A 303 -18.03 -15.57 -0.78
C SER A 303 -18.61 -15.26 0.57
N VAL A 304 -19.30 -14.12 0.66
CA VAL A 304 -19.91 -13.59 1.87
C VAL A 304 -21.40 -13.48 1.59
N PRO A 305 -22.19 -14.52 1.90
CA PRO A 305 -23.63 -14.51 1.66
C PRO A 305 -24.29 -13.25 2.24
N LEU A 306 -25.41 -12.81 1.65
CA LEU A 306 -26.21 -11.66 2.09
C LEU A 306 -25.53 -10.28 2.03
N GLU A 307 -24.24 -10.21 1.71
CA GLU A 307 -23.48 -8.97 1.61
C GLU A 307 -23.30 -8.48 0.17
N LEU A 308 -23.06 -7.18 0.02
CA LEU A 308 -22.77 -6.54 -1.26
C LEU A 308 -21.46 -7.06 -1.87
N GLY A 309 -21.38 -7.02 -3.21
CA GLY A 309 -20.22 -7.47 -3.98
C GLY A 309 -18.83 -6.95 -3.57
N PRO A 310 -18.67 -5.73 -3.01
CA PRO A 310 -17.41 -5.28 -2.43
C PRO A 310 -16.78 -6.22 -1.37
N TYR A 311 -17.60 -6.97 -0.63
CA TYR A 311 -17.09 -7.94 0.35
C TYR A 311 -16.62 -9.26 -0.29
N TRP A 312 -16.89 -9.48 -1.58
CA TRP A 312 -16.61 -10.73 -2.29
C TRP A 312 -15.26 -10.68 -3.02
N VAL A 313 -14.19 -10.44 -2.25
CA VAL A 313 -12.83 -10.25 -2.75
C VAL A 313 -12.36 -11.42 -3.60
N LYS A 314 -11.70 -11.14 -4.72
CA LYS A 314 -11.09 -12.16 -5.60
C LYS A 314 -9.58 -12.14 -5.44
N MET A 315 -8.91 -13.19 -5.93
CA MET A 315 -7.46 -13.24 -5.94
C MET A 315 -6.88 -13.05 -4.54
N VAL A 316 -7.52 -13.62 -3.51
CA VAL A 316 -7.19 -13.34 -2.12
C VAL A 316 -5.72 -13.69 -1.88
N THR A 317 -4.94 -12.74 -1.38
CA THR A 317 -3.52 -12.94 -1.03
C THR A 317 -3.33 -13.02 0.47
N ASN A 318 -4.06 -12.20 1.24
CA ASN A 318 -3.98 -12.14 2.69
C ASN A 318 -5.36 -12.00 3.34
N ILE A 319 -5.52 -12.65 4.49
CA ILE A 319 -6.62 -12.45 5.44
C ILE A 319 -6.00 -12.15 6.80
N ASP A 320 -6.09 -10.90 7.24
CA ASP A 320 -5.52 -10.44 8.50
C ASP A 320 -6.61 -10.39 9.58
N LEU A 321 -6.39 -11.11 10.68
CA LEU A 321 -7.33 -11.15 11.82
C LEU A 321 -7.01 -10.03 12.80
N TYR A 322 -8.00 -9.18 13.07
CA TYR A 322 -7.88 -8.08 14.01
C TYR A 322 -8.54 -8.44 15.33
N LYS A 323 -7.74 -8.70 16.37
CA LYS A 323 -8.26 -9.03 17.71
C LYS A 323 -9.05 -7.86 18.28
N ASP A 324 -8.46 -6.69 18.17
CA ASP A 324 -9.05 -5.41 18.49
C ASP A 324 -8.96 -4.50 17.25
N ILE A 325 -10.00 -3.69 17.03
CA ILE A 325 -9.99 -2.61 16.06
C ILE A 325 -10.12 -1.32 16.84
N SER A 326 -9.19 -0.38 16.60
CA SER A 326 -9.22 0.89 17.28
C SER A 326 -10.56 1.59 17.04
N PRO A 327 -11.32 1.90 18.12
CA PRO A 327 -12.64 2.46 17.98
C PRO A 327 -12.56 3.87 17.38
N LYS A 328 -13.53 4.22 16.53
CA LYS A 328 -13.69 5.60 16.09
C LYS A 328 -14.30 6.43 17.21
N ASN A 329 -13.53 7.38 17.71
CA ASN A 329 -13.95 8.38 18.67
C ASN A 329 -13.50 9.75 18.14
N ILE A 330 -14.23 10.25 17.15
CA ILE A 330 -13.87 11.49 16.45
C ILE A 330 -13.94 12.66 17.42
N ASP A 331 -12.81 13.32 17.60
CA ASP A 331 -12.62 14.51 18.43
C ASP A 331 -12.66 15.78 17.59
N LYS A 332 -12.23 15.71 16.31
CA LYS A 332 -12.14 16.87 15.41
C LYS A 332 -12.82 16.60 14.08
N VAL A 333 -13.65 17.52 13.62
CA VAL A 333 -14.30 17.50 12.31
C VAL A 333 -13.82 18.72 11.51
N HIS A 334 -12.96 18.48 10.52
CA HIS A 334 -12.31 19.49 9.69
C HIS A 334 -13.08 19.77 8.40
N MET A 335 -13.01 21.01 7.93
CA MET A 335 -13.43 21.39 6.59
C MET A 335 -12.30 21.06 5.61
N PHE A 336 -12.61 20.42 4.48
CA PHE A 336 -11.58 20.00 3.53
C PHE A 336 -10.75 21.16 2.97
N ASN A 337 -11.39 22.22 2.47
CA ASN A 337 -10.65 23.28 1.76
C ASN A 337 -9.59 23.97 2.63
N PRO A 338 -9.91 24.49 3.85
CA PRO A 338 -8.89 25.10 4.71
C PRO A 338 -7.80 24.10 5.12
N LEU A 339 -8.15 22.82 5.29
CA LEU A 339 -7.19 21.79 5.67
C LEU A 339 -6.15 21.52 4.56
N THR A 340 -6.50 21.75 3.29
CA THR A 340 -5.66 21.46 2.13
C THR A 340 -5.04 22.68 1.43
N GLU A 341 -5.29 23.90 1.93
CA GLU A 341 -4.90 25.14 1.23
C GLU A 341 -3.38 25.28 0.97
N ASP A 342 -2.57 24.80 1.91
CA ASP A 342 -1.10 24.79 1.86
C ASP A 342 -0.51 23.49 1.24
N ILE A 343 -1.35 22.57 0.78
CA ILE A 343 -0.93 21.32 0.17
C ILE A 343 -0.88 21.50 -1.34
N GLU A 344 0.31 21.37 -1.93
CA GLU A 344 0.44 21.39 -3.39
C GLU A 344 -0.41 20.28 -4.03
N PRO A 345 -1.37 20.63 -4.91
CA PRO A 345 -2.25 19.66 -5.53
C PRO A 345 -1.53 18.81 -6.57
N TYR A 346 -1.96 17.56 -6.70
CA TYR A 346 -1.60 16.68 -7.80
C TYR A 346 -2.72 16.71 -8.85
N TYR A 347 -2.37 16.93 -10.11
CA TYR A 347 -3.33 16.91 -11.21
C TYR A 347 -3.40 15.52 -11.81
N TYR A 348 -4.42 14.76 -11.43
CA TYR A 348 -4.60 13.38 -11.85
C TYR A 348 -5.36 13.31 -13.18
N GLU A 349 -4.83 12.54 -14.14
CA GLU A 349 -5.51 12.33 -15.42
C GLU A 349 -6.54 11.21 -15.31
N TYR A 350 -7.83 11.57 -15.33
CA TYR A 350 -8.96 10.66 -15.26
C TYR A 350 -9.87 10.87 -16.47
N TYR A 351 -9.96 9.86 -17.35
CA TYR A 351 -10.78 9.92 -18.58
C TYR A 351 -10.52 11.14 -19.47
N GLY A 352 -9.27 11.60 -19.54
CA GLY A 352 -8.87 12.76 -20.34
C GLY A 352 -9.17 14.11 -19.69
N SER A 353 -9.70 14.14 -18.46
CA SER A 353 -9.70 15.32 -17.60
C SER A 353 -8.49 15.30 -16.66
N LYS A 354 -7.91 16.47 -16.39
CA LYS A 354 -6.87 16.64 -15.37
C LYS A 354 -7.51 17.29 -14.16
N ASP A 355 -7.90 16.46 -13.22
CA ASP A 355 -8.66 16.88 -12.05
C ASP A 355 -7.72 17.13 -10.86
N LYS A 356 -7.97 18.20 -10.11
CA LYS A 356 -7.23 18.49 -8.87
C LYS A 356 -7.46 17.41 -7.82
N ALA A 357 -6.37 16.91 -7.24
CA ALA A 357 -6.39 15.92 -6.19
C ALA A 357 -5.32 16.18 -5.11
N PHE A 358 -5.59 15.73 -3.89
CA PHE A 358 -4.69 15.91 -2.74
C PHE A 358 -4.29 14.57 -2.16
N GLU A 359 -2.99 14.39 -1.91
CA GLU A 359 -2.46 13.15 -1.33
C GLU A 359 -2.92 13.02 0.13
N VAL A 360 -3.61 11.92 0.45
CA VAL A 360 -4.15 11.65 1.78
C VAL A 360 -3.03 11.62 2.81
N GLY A 361 -1.87 11.04 2.49
CA GLY A 361 -0.69 11.05 3.35
C GLY A 361 -0.24 12.44 3.80
N LYS A 362 -0.40 13.48 2.97
CA LYS A 362 -0.07 14.87 3.36
C LYS A 362 -1.13 15.46 4.30
N ILE A 363 -2.40 15.12 4.09
CA ILE A 363 -3.50 15.51 4.98
C ILE A 363 -3.32 14.87 6.36
N LEU A 364 -3.05 13.56 6.40
CA LEU A 364 -2.89 12.80 7.65
C LEU A 364 -1.73 13.33 8.53
N ARG A 365 -0.68 13.92 7.95
CA ARG A 365 0.42 14.55 8.69
C ARG A 365 0.00 15.80 9.49
N LYS A 366 -1.19 16.34 9.22
CA LYS A 366 -1.74 17.49 9.95
C LYS A 366 -2.56 17.09 11.17
N PHE A 367 -2.89 15.82 11.31
CA PHE A 367 -3.61 15.33 12.49
C PHE A 367 -2.62 15.09 13.63
N ASP A 368 -3.06 15.37 14.86
CA ASP A 368 -2.24 15.19 16.05
C ASP A 368 -1.93 13.71 16.29
N GLU A 369 -2.89 12.83 15.95
CA GLU A 369 -2.79 11.39 16.12
C GLU A 369 -3.39 10.67 14.90
N VAL A 370 -2.65 9.71 14.36
CA VAL A 370 -3.15 8.76 13.36
C VAL A 370 -2.77 7.37 13.81
N ASP A 371 -3.74 6.67 14.41
CA ASP A 371 -3.54 5.30 14.87
C ASP A 371 -3.40 4.35 13.67
N GLU A 372 -2.22 3.73 13.53
CA GLU A 372 -1.92 2.79 12.45
C GLU A 372 -2.76 1.51 12.50
N LYS A 373 -3.30 1.15 13.68
CA LYS A 373 -4.26 0.04 13.86
C LYS A 373 -5.70 0.45 13.57
N GLY A 374 -5.95 1.73 13.38
CA GLY A 374 -7.23 2.28 12.95
C GLY A 374 -7.47 2.13 11.45
N PHE A 375 -8.66 2.58 11.02
CA PHE A 375 -9.06 2.57 9.61
C PHE A 375 -9.32 3.97 9.09
N PHE A 376 -8.90 4.18 7.84
CA PHE A 376 -9.35 5.30 7.02
C PHE A 376 -10.70 4.95 6.42
N THR A 377 -11.75 5.64 6.84
CA THR A 377 -13.13 5.34 6.43
C THR A 377 -13.64 6.45 5.57
N MET A 378 -14.24 6.10 4.44
CA MET A 378 -14.87 7.04 3.50
C MET A 378 -16.37 6.74 3.44
N ALA A 379 -17.18 7.79 3.40
CA ALA A 379 -18.62 7.67 3.23
C ALA A 379 -19.10 8.53 2.04
N ALA A 380 -20.11 8.05 1.32
CA ALA A 380 -20.69 8.70 0.14
C ALA A 380 -22.15 9.09 0.33
N THR A 381 -22.67 9.94 -0.57
CA THR A 381 -24.07 10.38 -0.55
C THR A 381 -25.09 9.27 -0.81
N ASP A 382 -24.66 8.15 -1.39
CA ASP A 382 -25.50 6.96 -1.63
C ASP A 382 -25.55 5.98 -0.45
N GLY A 383 -24.90 6.33 0.67
CA GLY A 383 -24.81 5.50 1.87
C GLY A 383 -23.70 4.44 1.84
N LEU A 384 -22.88 4.40 0.79
CA LEU A 384 -21.69 3.53 0.78
C LEU A 384 -20.68 4.02 1.81
N GLU A 385 -20.31 3.12 2.72
CA GLU A 385 -19.14 3.26 3.59
C GLU A 385 -18.07 2.25 3.19
N LYS A 386 -16.81 2.69 3.15
CA LYS A 386 -15.66 1.84 2.82
C LYS A 386 -14.50 2.14 3.76
N ASN A 387 -13.89 1.07 4.26
CA ASN A 387 -12.68 1.13 5.08
C ASN A 387 -11.44 0.77 4.25
N GLU A 388 -10.36 1.49 4.50
CA GLU A 388 -9.01 1.24 4.00
C GLU A 388 -8.04 1.22 5.19
N THR A 389 -6.96 0.46 5.10
CA THR A 389 -5.91 0.51 6.13
C THR A 389 -5.19 1.86 6.07
N ILE A 390 -4.71 2.33 7.22
CA ILE A 390 -3.95 3.58 7.29
C ILE A 390 -2.65 3.48 6.48
N SER A 391 -1.98 2.32 6.49
CA SER A 391 -0.77 2.08 5.70
C SER A 391 -1.00 2.26 4.19
N LEU A 392 -2.15 1.81 3.68
CA LEU A 392 -2.50 1.90 2.27
C LEU A 392 -2.71 3.35 1.81
N VAL A 393 -3.36 4.17 2.63
CA VAL A 393 -3.74 5.55 2.24
C VAL A 393 -2.62 6.58 2.46
N ARG A 394 -1.50 6.19 3.07
CA ARG A 394 -0.39 7.11 3.40
C ARG A 394 0.43 7.55 2.19
N GLN A 395 0.44 6.80 1.10
CA GLN A 395 1.27 7.10 -0.07
C GLN A 395 0.52 6.80 -1.35
N ARG A 396 0.62 7.70 -2.33
CA ARG A 396 0.00 7.53 -3.67
C ARG A 396 -1.49 7.19 -3.63
N TYR A 397 -2.16 7.72 -2.61
CA TYR A 397 -3.60 7.68 -2.45
C TYR A 397 -4.08 9.11 -2.33
N PHE A 398 -5.04 9.50 -3.17
CA PHE A 398 -5.45 10.88 -3.29
C PHE A 398 -6.96 11.02 -3.22
N ILE A 399 -7.41 12.19 -2.78
CA ILE A 399 -8.79 12.62 -2.93
C ILE A 399 -8.86 13.65 -4.04
N LYS A 400 -9.51 13.28 -5.15
CA LYS A 400 -9.87 14.17 -6.25
C LYS A 400 -11.09 15.01 -5.83
N VAL A 401 -11.05 16.32 -6.10
CA VAL A 401 -12.08 17.28 -5.70
C VAL A 401 -12.73 18.04 -6.87
N GLU A 402 -12.22 17.89 -8.08
CA GLU A 402 -12.80 18.47 -9.29
C GLU A 402 -13.32 17.39 -10.24
N GLY A 403 -14.14 17.73 -11.23
CA GLY A 403 -14.58 16.79 -12.26
C GLY A 403 -15.61 15.75 -11.79
N ASP A 404 -15.93 14.80 -12.68
CA ASP A 404 -17.03 13.87 -12.44
C ASP A 404 -16.81 12.99 -11.20
N ASN A 405 -17.89 12.82 -10.43
CA ASN A 405 -17.99 12.04 -9.20
C ASN A 405 -17.19 12.58 -8.01
N ALA A 406 -16.58 13.77 -8.11
CA ALA A 406 -15.88 14.36 -7.00
C ALA A 406 -16.82 14.74 -5.84
N PRO A 407 -16.36 14.65 -4.57
CA PRO A 407 -15.05 14.16 -4.16
C PRO A 407 -14.93 12.64 -4.27
N MET A 408 -13.76 12.13 -4.66
CA MET A 408 -13.55 10.71 -4.93
C MET A 408 -12.12 10.28 -4.61
N ASN A 409 -11.94 9.11 -3.99
CA ASN A 409 -10.62 8.52 -3.81
C ASN A 409 -10.07 7.98 -5.14
N ILE A 410 -8.76 8.15 -5.35
CA ILE A 410 -8.04 7.67 -6.53
C ILE A 410 -6.65 7.20 -6.10
N SER A 411 -6.13 6.21 -6.81
CA SER A 411 -4.77 5.72 -6.66
C SER A 411 -4.32 5.15 -8.01
N PRO A 412 -3.02 5.22 -8.36
CA PRO A 412 -2.50 4.62 -9.59
C PRO A 412 -2.86 3.13 -9.74
N ASN A 413 -3.00 2.43 -8.62
CA ASN A 413 -3.26 0.99 -8.58
C ASN A 413 -4.76 0.64 -8.65
N PHE A 414 -5.64 1.65 -8.68
CA PHE A 414 -7.09 1.41 -8.67
C PHE A 414 -7.61 1.00 -10.04
N LYS A 415 -8.33 -0.12 -10.04
CA LYS A 415 -9.24 -0.46 -11.13
C LYS A 415 -10.56 0.32 -10.99
N LEU A 416 -11.21 0.51 -12.13
CA LEU A 416 -12.54 1.11 -12.22
C LEU A 416 -13.55 0.39 -11.31
N GLY A 417 -14.21 1.16 -10.46
CA GLY A 417 -15.20 0.65 -9.49
C GLY A 417 -14.67 0.47 -8.08
N MET A 418 -13.37 0.69 -7.83
CA MET A 418 -12.78 0.67 -6.48
C MET A 418 -12.98 1.98 -5.71
N ASN A 419 -13.58 2.98 -6.36
CA ASN A 419 -13.70 4.34 -5.86
C ASN A 419 -15.03 4.56 -5.11
N VAL A 420 -14.94 5.26 -3.98
CA VAL A 420 -16.03 5.92 -3.26
C VAL A 420 -16.25 7.28 -3.90
N LYS A 421 -17.43 7.48 -4.49
CA LYS A 421 -17.81 8.64 -5.31
C LYS A 421 -18.72 9.57 -4.52
N ASN A 422 -18.73 10.86 -4.86
CA ASN A 422 -19.55 11.86 -4.17
C ASN A 422 -19.40 11.76 -2.65
N MET A 423 -18.15 11.72 -2.19
CA MET A 423 -17.82 11.52 -0.78
C MET A 423 -18.36 12.66 0.07
N THR A 424 -19.07 12.34 1.16
CA THR A 424 -19.53 13.33 2.15
C THR A 424 -18.42 13.64 3.14
N HIS A 425 -17.67 12.62 3.54
CA HIS A 425 -16.54 12.74 4.46
C HIS A 425 -15.60 11.54 4.40
N PHE A 426 -14.41 11.72 4.96
CA PHE A 426 -13.55 10.62 5.38
C PHE A 426 -13.09 10.81 6.84
N SER A 427 -12.63 9.74 7.50
CA SER A 427 -12.20 9.81 8.90
C SER A 427 -11.13 8.79 9.28
N THR A 428 -10.33 9.12 10.30
CA THR A 428 -9.45 8.21 11.05
C THR A 428 -10.13 7.81 12.37
N THR A 429 -9.37 7.50 13.43
CA THR A 429 -9.90 7.22 14.77
C THR A 429 -10.33 8.49 15.51
N LYS A 430 -9.62 9.60 15.30
CA LYS A 430 -9.79 10.86 16.03
C LYS A 430 -10.24 12.05 15.17
N ASP A 431 -10.01 12.00 13.87
CA ASP A 431 -10.28 13.12 12.97
C ASP A 431 -11.22 12.69 11.85
N ALA A 432 -12.15 13.56 11.49
CA ALA A 432 -12.94 13.46 10.28
C ALA A 432 -12.76 14.71 9.43
N VAL A 433 -12.85 14.58 8.11
CA VAL A 433 -12.79 15.67 7.15
C VAL A 433 -14.03 15.62 6.30
N ILE A 434 -14.78 16.70 6.24
CA ILE A 434 -16.04 16.78 5.52
C ILE A 434 -15.90 17.59 4.24
N PHE A 435 -16.78 17.28 3.29
CA PHE A 435 -17.02 18.03 2.07
C PHE A 435 -18.41 18.68 2.17
N PRO A 436 -18.51 19.94 2.65
CA PRO A 436 -19.81 20.57 2.90
C PRO A 436 -20.73 20.58 1.67
N GLU A 437 -20.18 20.71 0.46
CA GLU A 437 -20.91 20.65 -0.81
C GLU A 437 -21.59 19.30 -1.07
N LYS A 438 -21.13 18.22 -0.45
CA LYS A 438 -21.76 16.89 -0.49
C LYS A 438 -22.55 16.56 0.76
N MET A 439 -22.11 17.07 1.91
CA MET A 439 -22.79 16.88 3.18
C MET A 439 -24.24 17.41 3.14
N ILE A 440 -24.48 18.49 2.38
CA ILE A 440 -25.82 19.07 2.19
C ILE A 440 -26.87 18.09 1.64
N GLU A 441 -26.44 17.07 0.90
CA GLU A 441 -27.32 16.06 0.30
C GLU A 441 -27.86 15.04 1.34
N VAL A 442 -27.23 14.96 2.53
CA VAL A 442 -27.50 13.91 3.53
C VAL A 442 -27.89 14.43 4.92
N VAL A 443 -27.91 15.75 5.14
CA VAL A 443 -28.24 16.37 6.44
C VAL A 443 -29.47 17.25 6.37
N ARG A 444 -30.11 17.55 7.51
CA ARG A 444 -31.20 18.53 7.56
C ARG A 444 -30.68 19.92 7.23
N THR A 445 -31.41 20.65 6.38
CA THR A 445 -31.07 22.02 5.99
C THR A 445 -32.14 23.03 6.40
N LYS A 446 -31.73 24.30 6.48
CA LYS A 446 -32.61 25.46 6.73
C LYS A 446 -32.12 26.66 5.93
N SER A 447 -33.04 27.40 5.31
CA SER A 447 -32.69 28.65 4.65
C SER A 447 -32.41 29.75 5.68
N ILE A 448 -31.22 30.36 5.60
CA ILE A 448 -30.72 31.43 6.47
C ILE A 448 -30.11 32.51 5.58
N GLU A 449 -30.66 33.73 5.65
CA GLU A 449 -30.20 34.88 4.83
C GLU A 449 -30.10 34.59 3.31
N GLY A 450 -30.96 33.70 2.81
CA GLY A 450 -30.98 33.31 1.40
C GLY A 450 -29.96 32.22 1.01
N ASN A 451 -29.15 31.74 1.95
CA ASN A 451 -28.27 30.59 1.78
C ASN A 451 -28.87 29.35 2.46
N GLU A 452 -28.42 28.17 2.05
CA GLU A 452 -28.83 26.91 2.66
C GLU A 452 -27.83 26.51 3.75
N GLY A 453 -28.29 26.50 5.00
CA GLY A 453 -27.49 26.11 6.16
C GLY A 453 -27.73 24.66 6.56
N LEU A 454 -26.65 23.91 6.74
CA LEU A 454 -26.64 22.51 7.20
C LEU A 454 -26.70 22.49 8.72
N LEU A 455 -27.62 21.73 9.31
CA LEU A 455 -27.71 21.62 10.77
C LEU A 455 -26.41 21.00 11.33
N LEU A 456 -25.74 21.71 12.24
CA LEU A 456 -24.42 21.30 12.72
C LEU A 456 -24.45 19.95 13.44
N GLU A 457 -25.52 19.67 14.21
CA GLU A 457 -25.74 18.38 14.85
C GLU A 457 -25.62 17.22 13.84
N ASP A 458 -26.33 17.31 12.73
CA ASP A 458 -26.36 16.27 11.70
C ASP A 458 -25.01 16.15 11.01
N VAL A 459 -24.32 17.26 10.75
CA VAL A 459 -22.98 17.24 10.15
C VAL A 459 -22.00 16.48 11.04
N LEU A 460 -21.97 16.78 12.34
CA LEU A 460 -21.06 16.13 13.29
C LEU A 460 -21.41 14.65 13.47
N LEU A 461 -22.69 14.31 13.61
CA LEU A 461 -23.14 12.92 13.71
C LEU A 461 -22.83 12.14 12.43
N THR A 462 -23.03 12.74 11.25
CA THR A 462 -22.75 12.09 9.97
C THR A 462 -21.26 11.83 9.82
N ALA A 463 -20.39 12.76 10.24
CA ALA A 463 -18.94 12.60 10.25
C ALA A 463 -18.41 11.61 11.30
N GLY A 464 -19.29 10.98 12.09
CA GLY A 464 -18.92 9.98 13.10
C GLY A 464 -18.56 10.56 14.48
N MET A 465 -18.72 11.87 14.70
CA MET A 465 -18.55 12.47 16.03
C MET A 465 -19.72 12.06 16.92
N ARG A 466 -19.40 11.45 18.06
CA ARG A 466 -20.35 11.07 19.12
C ARG A 466 -19.94 11.75 20.42
N TRP A 467 -20.91 12.10 21.25
CA TRP A 467 -20.69 12.80 22.51
C TRP A 467 -21.65 12.31 23.60
N ASN A 468 -21.23 12.47 24.85
CA ASN A 468 -22.04 12.23 26.05
C ASN A 468 -22.40 13.57 26.71
N GLU A 469 -23.21 13.51 27.78
CA GLU A 469 -23.48 14.69 28.60
C GLU A 469 -22.18 15.28 29.18
N GLY A 470 -22.08 16.62 29.22
CA GLY A 470 -20.93 17.35 29.78
C GLY A 470 -19.85 17.76 28.78
N ILE A 471 -19.87 17.24 27.55
CA ILE A 471 -18.91 17.63 26.50
C ILE A 471 -19.09 19.09 26.08
N LYS A 472 -17.97 19.79 25.87
CA LYS A 472 -17.93 21.12 25.25
C LYS A 472 -17.48 21.02 23.80
N PHE A 473 -17.97 21.93 22.98
CA PHE A 473 -17.54 22.05 21.59
C PHE A 473 -16.78 23.36 21.39
N THR A 474 -15.81 23.35 20.51
CA THR A 474 -15.06 24.54 20.14
C THR A 474 -15.06 24.67 18.62
N ALA A 475 -15.57 25.78 18.12
CA ALA A 475 -15.43 26.15 16.72
C ALA A 475 -14.11 26.90 16.52
N VAL A 476 -13.36 26.54 15.49
CA VAL A 476 -12.01 27.05 15.26
C VAL A 476 -11.92 27.66 13.85
N SER A 477 -11.46 28.91 13.77
CA SER A 477 -11.01 29.56 12.53
C SER A 477 -9.52 29.89 12.62
N MET A 478 -8.93 30.54 11.60
CA MET A 478 -7.51 30.93 11.63
C MET A 478 -7.17 31.86 12.80
N ASP A 479 -8.07 32.79 13.13
CA ASP A 479 -7.79 33.89 14.05
C ASP A 479 -8.52 33.79 15.39
N LYS A 480 -9.51 32.89 15.51
CA LYS A 480 -10.31 32.78 16.74
C LYS A 480 -10.83 31.38 17.00
N GLU A 481 -11.15 31.16 18.27
CA GLU A 481 -11.88 30.01 18.77
C GLU A 481 -13.15 30.50 19.49
N ILE A 482 -14.25 29.77 19.33
CA ILE A 482 -15.51 30.03 20.03
C ILE A 482 -15.97 28.73 20.68
N ASP A 483 -16.08 28.76 22.01
CA ASP A 483 -16.73 27.68 22.75
C ASP A 483 -18.25 27.71 22.53
N LEU A 484 -18.81 26.53 22.31
CA LEU A 484 -20.23 26.27 22.14
C LEU A 484 -20.65 25.27 23.20
N SER A 485 -21.66 25.62 23.99
CA SER A 485 -22.36 24.62 24.80
C SER A 485 -23.16 23.67 23.88
N LEU A 486 -23.56 22.51 24.43
CA LEU A 486 -24.37 21.54 23.68
C LEU A 486 -25.64 22.16 23.09
N GLU A 487 -26.37 22.96 23.87
CA GLU A 487 -27.58 23.66 23.41
C GLU A 487 -27.28 24.61 22.24
N GLU A 488 -26.13 25.27 22.25
CA GLU A 488 -25.73 26.18 21.19
C GLU A 488 -25.36 25.43 19.92
N MET A 489 -24.55 24.38 20.04
CA MET A 489 -24.16 23.51 18.93
C MET A 489 -25.39 22.93 18.22
N LEU A 490 -26.38 22.45 18.98
CA LEU A 490 -27.63 21.89 18.45
C LEU A 490 -28.49 22.90 17.67
N ASN A 491 -28.30 24.20 17.91
CA ASN A 491 -29.01 25.27 17.20
C ASN A 491 -28.12 25.98 16.15
N CYS A 492 -26.90 25.49 15.92
CA CYS A 492 -26.01 26.06 14.93
C CYS A 492 -26.17 25.43 13.54
N TYR A 493 -25.85 26.22 12.53
CA TYR A 493 -25.86 25.84 11.12
C TYR A 493 -24.52 26.17 10.46
N LEU A 494 -24.03 25.24 9.65
CA LEU A 494 -22.89 25.43 8.76
C LEU A 494 -23.41 25.96 7.42
N ILE A 495 -22.91 27.11 6.97
CA ILE A 495 -23.17 27.63 5.63
C ILE A 495 -21.87 27.54 4.84
N TYR A 496 -21.91 26.91 3.67
CA TYR A 496 -20.76 26.78 2.79
C TYR A 496 -21.00 27.50 1.47
N LYS A 497 -20.09 28.41 1.12
CA LYS A 497 -20.19 29.24 -0.07
C LYS A 497 -18.80 29.60 -0.60
N ASP A 498 -18.62 29.47 -1.91
CA ASP A 498 -17.39 29.86 -2.61
C ASP A 498 -16.10 29.26 -1.98
N GLY A 499 -16.20 28.04 -1.45
CA GLY A 499 -15.10 27.32 -0.81
C GLY A 499 -14.86 27.66 0.66
N GLN A 500 -15.63 28.58 1.24
CA GLN A 500 -15.54 29.00 2.64
C GLN A 500 -16.72 28.47 3.44
N ALA A 501 -16.43 28.07 4.68
CA ALA A 501 -17.42 27.63 5.66
C ALA A 501 -17.61 28.68 6.74
N SER A 502 -18.86 29.03 7.05
CA SER A 502 -19.23 29.93 8.14
C SER A 502 -20.20 29.24 9.09
N LEU A 503 -20.17 29.62 10.37
CA LEU A 503 -21.03 29.11 11.42
C LEU A 503 -22.08 30.16 11.83
N TYR A 504 -23.33 29.72 11.97
CA TYR A 504 -24.49 30.56 12.29
C TYR A 504 -25.29 30.00 13.47
N LYS A 505 -25.81 30.88 14.35
CA LYS A 505 -26.77 30.51 15.42
C LYS A 505 -28.12 31.24 15.31
N ASP A 506 -28.20 32.22 14.40
CA ASP A 506 -29.36 33.05 14.00
C ASP A 506 -28.85 34.16 13.06
N LYS A 507 -27.62 34.59 13.33
CA LYS A 507 -26.71 35.41 12.52
C LYS A 507 -25.37 34.69 12.42
N GLU A 508 -24.48 35.19 11.56
CA GLU A 508 -23.11 34.70 11.48
C GLU A 508 -22.40 34.91 12.83
N ILE A 509 -21.79 33.84 13.34
CA ILE A 509 -20.98 33.87 14.56
C ILE A 509 -19.51 33.55 14.28
N MET A 510 -19.19 32.90 13.15
CA MET A 510 -17.82 32.64 12.69
C MET A 510 -17.76 32.58 11.16
N THR A 511 -16.73 33.17 10.60
CA THR A 511 -16.32 33.09 9.20
C THR A 511 -15.01 32.28 9.15
N ASP A 512 -14.75 31.64 8.01
CA ASP A 512 -13.55 30.82 7.77
C ASP A 512 -13.37 29.71 8.81
N LEU A 513 -14.47 29.01 9.11
CA LEU A 513 -14.47 27.85 9.97
C LEU A 513 -13.54 26.78 9.38
N ILE A 514 -12.52 26.41 10.15
CA ILE A 514 -11.56 25.36 9.81
C ILE A 514 -12.06 24.02 10.31
N ARG A 515 -12.53 23.97 11.55
CA ARG A 515 -12.99 22.73 12.20
C ARG A 515 -13.87 22.97 13.40
N ILE A 516 -14.58 21.93 13.81
CA ILE A 516 -15.24 21.82 15.10
C ILE A 516 -14.54 20.73 15.89
N GLU A 517 -14.20 21.02 17.15
CA GLU A 517 -13.61 20.06 18.08
C GLU A 517 -14.57 19.79 19.23
N LYS A 518 -14.53 18.58 19.78
CA LYS A 518 -15.14 18.26 21.07
C LYS A 518 -14.04 18.10 22.10
N ASN A 519 -14.28 18.63 23.29
CA ASN A 519 -13.33 18.61 24.41
C ASN A 519 -13.98 17.95 25.62
N GLU A 520 -13.28 16.96 26.19
CA GLU A 520 -13.62 16.44 27.51
C GLU A 520 -13.39 17.52 28.57
N THR A 521 -14.26 17.57 29.58
CA THR A 521 -14.29 18.64 30.58
C THR A 521 -13.22 18.50 31.65
#